data_AF-A0A318ITW3-F1
#
_entry.id   AF-A0A318ITW3-F1
#
_cell.length_a   1.000
_cell.length_b   1.000
_cell.length_c   1.000
_cell.angle_alpha   90.00
_cell.angle_beta   90.00
_cell.angle_gamma   90.00
#
_symmetry.space_group_name_H-M   'P 1'
#
loop_
_entity.id
_entity.type
_entity.pdbx_description
1 polymer ?
#
loop_
_entity_poly.entity_id
_entity_poly.type
_entity_poly.pdbx_seq_one_letter_code
_entity_poly.pdbx_strand_id
1 'polypeptide(L)'
;MDEKLTKVRSEEVRVKFLPDMKKRVDRIAAMHGTPAATWCHHVIAQAVVAFERQMQIQNRTQESMVQAFIDMAGPELMKHLENLDAQDAGGGTEGPQGPEASGAEGGVKG
;
A
#
# COMPACT_ATOMS: atom_id res chain seq x y z
N MET A 1 -19.70 37.50 16.83
CA MET A 1 -19.06 36.57 15.90
C MET A 1 -20.17 35.96 15.07
N ASP A 2 -20.18 36.22 13.78
CA ASP A 2 -21.22 35.75 12.86
C ASP A 2 -20.78 34.38 12.33
N GLU A 3 -21.30 33.31 12.94
CA GLU A 3 -21.10 31.94 12.46
C GLU A 3 -21.79 31.81 11.11
N LYS A 4 -21.02 31.93 10.02
CA LYS A 4 -21.47 31.63 8.66
C LYS A 4 -21.93 30.18 8.61
N LEU A 5 -23.22 29.94 8.79
CA LEU A 5 -23.86 28.67 8.48
C LEU A 5 -23.61 28.36 7.00
N THR A 6 -22.70 27.44 6.73
CA THR A 6 -22.48 26.90 5.39
C THR A 6 -23.76 26.17 4.99
N LYS A 7 -24.57 26.78 4.11
CA LYS A 7 -25.80 26.18 3.61
C LYS A 7 -25.46 24.97 2.74
N VAL A 8 -25.43 23.79 3.35
CA VAL A 8 -25.28 22.52 2.62
C VAL A 8 -26.49 22.34 1.71
N ARG A 9 -26.27 22.32 0.39
CA ARG A 9 -27.32 21.94 -0.57
C ARG A 9 -27.46 20.42 -0.53
N SER A 10 -28.61 19.93 -0.07
CA SER A 10 -28.96 18.52 -0.19
C SER A 10 -29.44 18.25 -1.60
N GLU A 11 -28.79 17.34 -2.31
CA GLU A 11 -29.24 16.84 -3.60
C GLU A 11 -30.19 15.66 -3.39
N GLU A 12 -31.30 15.62 -4.12
CA GLU A 12 -32.22 14.47 -4.08
C GLU A 12 -31.70 13.36 -4.99
N VAL A 13 -31.29 12.24 -4.40
CA VAL A 13 -30.76 11.09 -5.14
C VAL A 13 -31.77 9.95 -5.12
N ARG A 14 -32.12 9.44 -6.31
CA ARG A 14 -32.92 8.22 -6.45
C ARG A 14 -32.01 7.00 -6.46
N VAL A 15 -32.16 6.16 -5.43
CA VAL A 15 -31.42 4.89 -5.31
C VAL A 15 -32.32 3.72 -5.68
N LYS A 16 -31.75 2.75 -6.42
CA LYS A 16 -32.40 1.47 -6.70
C LYS A 16 -31.98 0.47 -5.63
N PHE A 17 -32.96 -0.13 -4.96
CA PHE A 17 -32.72 -1.25 -4.05
C PHE A 17 -32.68 -2.57 -4.82
N LEU A 18 -31.91 -3.52 -4.28
CA LEU A 18 -32.07 -4.92 -4.65
C LEU A 18 -33.50 -5.40 -4.32
N PRO A 19 -34.05 -6.36 -5.07
CA PRO A 19 -35.44 -6.81 -4.93
C PRO A 19 -35.86 -7.16 -3.49
N ASP A 20 -34.98 -7.82 -2.73
CA ASP A 20 -35.23 -8.23 -1.35
C ASP A 20 -34.94 -7.12 -0.32
N MET A 21 -34.11 -6.13 -0.67
CA MET A 21 -33.74 -5.07 0.25
C MET A 21 -34.89 -4.12 0.51
N LYS A 22 -35.66 -3.74 -0.51
CA LYS A 22 -36.74 -2.74 -0.33
C LYS A 22 -37.73 -3.16 0.75
N LYS A 23 -38.20 -4.43 0.72
CA LYS A 23 -39.15 -4.96 1.72
C LYS A 23 -38.57 -4.95 3.13
N ARG A 24 -37.26 -5.20 3.27
CA ARG A 24 -36.56 -5.18 4.56
C ARG A 24 -36.44 -3.76 5.10
N VAL A 25 -36.06 -2.81 4.24
CA VAL A 25 -36.01 -1.38 4.57
C VAL A 25 -37.37 -0.89 5.04
N ASP A 26 -38.43 -1.14 4.26
CA ASP A 26 -39.78 -0.68 4.59
C ASP A 26 -40.24 -1.23 5.96
N ARG A 27 -39.96 -2.52 6.23
CA ARG A 27 -40.29 -3.15 7.51
C ARG A 27 -39.52 -2.53 8.68
N ILE A 28 -38.22 -2.32 8.53
CA ILE A 28 -37.38 -1.78 9.61
C ILE A 28 -37.75 -0.32 9.87
N ALA A 29 -37.92 0.48 8.82
CA ALA A 29 -38.37 1.86 8.93
C ALA A 29 -39.70 1.97 9.70
N ALA A 30 -40.66 1.07 9.43
CA ALA A 30 -41.91 0.98 10.18
C ALA A 30 -41.72 0.60 11.65
N MET A 31 -40.82 -0.35 11.98
CA MET A 31 -40.51 -0.71 13.37
C MET A 31 -39.93 0.46 14.17
N HIS A 32 -39.15 1.33 13.51
CA HIS A 32 -38.56 2.53 14.13
C HIS A 32 -39.47 3.76 14.04
N GLY A 33 -40.68 3.65 13.46
CA GLY A 33 -41.59 4.78 13.29
C GLY A 33 -41.02 5.92 12.42
N THR A 34 -40.10 5.60 11.50
CA THR A 34 -39.39 6.58 10.67
C THR A 34 -39.68 6.37 9.19
N PRO A 35 -39.68 7.43 8.35
CA PRO A 35 -39.76 7.25 6.91
C PRO A 35 -38.58 6.44 6.39
N ALA A 36 -38.84 5.53 5.44
CA ALA A 36 -37.81 4.68 4.83
C ALA A 36 -36.63 5.48 4.26
N ALA A 37 -36.90 6.64 3.65
CA ALA A 37 -35.86 7.52 3.14
C ALA A 37 -34.93 8.04 4.25
N THR A 38 -35.49 8.46 5.39
CA THR A 38 -34.73 8.93 6.56
C THR A 38 -33.88 7.81 7.15
N TRP A 39 -34.46 6.61 7.27
CA TRP A 39 -33.74 5.45 7.76
C TRP A 39 -32.58 5.07 6.82
N CYS A 40 -32.83 5.05 5.51
CA CYS A 40 -31.79 4.80 4.50
C CYS A 40 -30.66 5.83 4.56
N HIS A 41 -31.00 7.11 4.69
CA HIS A 41 -30.00 8.17 4.81
C HIS A 41 -29.10 7.93 6.04
N HIS A 42 -29.68 7.57 7.18
CA HIS A 42 -28.92 7.27 8.39
C HIS A 42 -27.98 6.07 8.20
N VAL A 43 -28.47 4.98 7.62
CA VAL A 43 -27.67 3.77 7.39
C VAL A 43 -26.54 4.02 6.40
N ILE A 44 -26.80 4.74 5.30
CA ILE A 44 -25.77 5.11 4.32
C ILE A 44 -24.70 5.98 4.98
N ALA A 45 -25.08 6.98 5.77
CA ALA A 45 -24.14 7.83 6.49
C ALA A 45 -23.24 7.01 7.43
N GLN A 46 -23.80 6.07 8.19
CA GLN A 46 -23.02 5.17 9.03
C GLN A 46 -22.08 4.28 8.24
N ALA A 47 -22.53 3.74 7.10
CA ALA A 47 -21.72 2.89 6.23
C ALA A 47 -20.53 3.66 5.65
N VAL A 48 -20.73 4.91 5.23
CA VAL A 48 -19.65 5.78 4.73
C VAL A 48 -18.61 6.02 5.81
N VAL A 49 -19.02 6.42 7.02
CA VAL A 49 -18.08 6.65 8.14
C VAL A 49 -17.31 5.37 8.51
N ALA A 50 -17.99 4.23 8.54
CA ALA A 50 -17.35 2.94 8.82
C ALA A 50 -16.32 2.58 7.73
N PHE A 51 -16.66 2.81 6.46
CA PHE A 51 -15.79 2.56 5.32
C PHE A 51 -14.55 3.46 5.34
N GLU A 52 -14.72 4.77 5.56
CA GLU A 52 -13.61 5.71 5.67
C GLU A 52 -12.65 5.33 6.81
N ARG A 53 -13.20 4.95 7.96
CA ARG A 53 -12.41 4.47 9.10
C ARG A 53 -11.63 3.20 8.75
N GLN A 54 -12.25 2.25 8.05
CA GLN A 54 -11.60 1.02 7.62
C GLN A 54 -10.45 1.32 6.66
N MET A 55 -10.65 2.21 5.68
CA MET A 55 -9.61 2.63 4.74
C MET A 55 -8.42 3.29 5.45
N GLN A 56 -8.68 4.16 6.43
CA GLN A 56 -7.61 4.77 7.23
C GLN A 56 -6.79 3.73 8.00
N ILE A 57 -7.44 2.72 8.56
CA ILE A 57 -6.76 1.61 9.26
C ILE A 57 -5.91 0.81 8.27
N GLN A 58 -6.45 0.47 7.10
CA GLN A 58 -5.71 -0.29 6.08
C GLN A 58 -4.49 0.47 5.59
N ASN A 59 -4.62 1.76 5.28
CA ASN A 59 -3.50 2.61 4.85
C ASN A 59 -2.41 2.67 5.93
N ARG A 60 -2.78 2.97 7.18
CA ARG A 60 -1.82 3.00 8.29
C ARG A 60 -1.13 1.65 8.49
N THR A 61 -1.86 0.55 8.34
CA THR A 61 -1.28 -0.79 8.48
C THR A 61 -0.28 -1.05 7.36
N GLN A 62 -0.60 -0.66 6.12
CA GLN A 62 0.30 -0.79 4.99
C GLN A 62 1.57 0.05 5.17
N GLU A 63 1.42 1.31 5.60
CA GLU A 63 2.55 2.20 5.91
C GLU A 63 3.44 1.60 7.00
N SER A 64 2.86 1.11 8.10
CA SER A 64 3.61 0.45 9.17
C SER A 64 4.34 -0.80 8.69
N MET A 65 3.74 -1.61 7.80
CA MET A 65 4.41 -2.78 7.23
C MET A 65 5.60 -2.37 6.37
N VAL A 66 5.42 -1.37 5.49
CA VAL A 66 6.51 -0.85 4.64
C VAL A 66 7.64 -0.31 5.52
N GLN A 67 7.32 0.45 6.57
CA GLN A 67 8.32 0.96 7.50
C GLN A 67 9.06 -0.18 8.21
N ALA A 68 8.34 -1.19 8.70
CA ALA A 68 8.97 -2.36 9.33
C ALA A 68 9.89 -3.11 8.36
N PHE A 69 9.52 -3.24 7.08
CA PHE A 69 10.40 -3.81 6.07
C PHE A 69 11.65 -2.96 5.84
N ILE A 70 11.52 -1.65 5.77
CA ILE A 70 12.66 -0.72 5.66
C ILE A 70 13.57 -0.85 6.88
N ASP A 71 13.00 -0.90 8.08
CA ASP A 71 13.78 -1.00 9.32
C ASP A 71 14.55 -2.33 9.40
N MET A 72 13.97 -3.42 8.88
CA MET A 72 14.63 -4.74 8.85
C MET A 72 15.66 -4.88 7.72
N ALA A 73 15.34 -4.43 6.51
CA ALA A 73 16.17 -4.65 5.32
C ALA A 73 17.15 -3.49 5.05
N GLY A 74 16.84 -2.29 5.51
CA GLY A 74 17.62 -1.07 5.29
C GLY A 74 19.07 -1.18 5.78
N PRO A 75 19.33 -1.65 7.01
CA PRO A 75 20.70 -1.80 7.51
C PRO A 75 21.55 -2.77 6.68
N GLU A 76 20.97 -3.89 6.25
CA GLU A 76 21.68 -4.89 5.43
C GLU A 76 21.91 -4.42 3.99
N LEU A 77 20.96 -3.68 3.42
CA LEU A 77 21.11 -3.03 2.13
C LEU A 77 22.22 -1.96 2.16
N MET A 78 22.26 -1.13 3.21
CA MET A 78 23.31 -0.11 3.37
C MET A 78 24.70 -0.74 3.45
N LYS A 79 24.87 -1.83 4.23
CA LYS A 79 26.14 -2.57 4.28
C LYS A 79 26.55 -3.12 2.91
N HIS A 80 25.60 -3.65 2.13
CA HIS A 80 25.89 -4.14 0.78
C HIS A 80 26.32 -3.01 -0.16
N LEU A 81 25.68 -1.84 -0.08
CA LEU A 81 26.05 -0.66 -0.87
C LEU A 81 27.44 -0.12 -0.48
N GLU A 82 27.74 -0.01 0.82
CA GLU A 82 29.06 0.41 1.31
C GLU A 82 30.17 -0.55 0.85
N ASN A 83 29.90 -1.87 0.85
CA ASN A 83 30.84 -2.87 0.36
C ASN A 83 31.06 -2.81 -1.15
N LEU A 84 30.06 -2.39 -1.93
CA LEU A 84 30.18 -2.18 -3.38
C LEU A 84 30.98 -0.91 -3.68
N ASP A 85 30.70 0.20 -2.98
CA ASP A 85 31.47 1.44 -3.11
C ASP A 85 32.95 1.24 -2.72
N ALA A 86 33.23 0.43 -1.69
CA ALA A 86 34.59 0.08 -1.30
C ALA A 86 35.32 -0.78 -2.36
N GLN A 87 34.60 -1.61 -3.10
CA GLN A 87 35.16 -2.40 -4.20
C GLN A 87 35.45 -1.54 -5.43
N ASP A 88 34.59 -0.58 -5.75
CA ASP A 88 34.81 0.39 -6.83
C ASP A 88 35.92 1.39 -6.50
N ALA A 89 36.01 1.85 -5.24
CA ALA A 89 37.09 2.72 -4.77
C ALA A 89 38.45 1.99 -4.64
N GLY A 90 38.44 0.66 -4.51
CA GLY A 90 39.63 -0.19 -4.48
C GLY A 90 40.07 -0.72 -5.85
N GLY A 91 39.25 -0.55 -6.90
CA GLY A 91 39.47 -1.06 -8.25
C GLY A 91 40.28 -0.12 -9.14
N GLY A 92 41.52 0.18 -8.75
CA GLY A 92 42.35 1.16 -9.43
C GLY A 92 43.84 0.82 -9.55
N THR A 93 44.21 -0.46 -9.67
CA THR A 93 45.46 -1.04 -10.25
C THR A 93 45.38 -2.54 -9.91
N GLU A 94 45.21 -3.51 -10.80
CA GLU A 94 45.95 -3.84 -12.01
C GLU A 94 45.08 -4.80 -12.86
N GLY A 95 45.18 -4.72 -14.18
CA GLY A 95 44.96 -5.88 -15.05
C GLY A 95 46.18 -6.05 -15.95
N PRO A 96 46.33 -7.14 -16.72
CA PRO A 96 45.83 -8.51 -16.57
C PRO A 96 47.01 -9.52 -16.41
N GLN A 97 46.92 -10.52 -15.53
CA GLN A 97 47.85 -11.67 -15.62
C GLN A 97 47.27 -12.70 -16.59
N GLY A 98 47.58 -12.52 -17.88
CA GLY A 98 47.52 -13.61 -18.85
C GLY A 98 48.46 -14.74 -18.38
N PRO A 99 48.09 -16.02 -18.54
CA PRO A 99 48.92 -17.12 -18.06
C PRO A 99 50.25 -17.13 -18.83
N GLU A 100 51.35 -16.95 -18.09
CA GLU A 100 52.70 -17.07 -18.62
C GLU A 100 52.88 -18.47 -19.23
N ALA A 101 53.21 -18.47 -20.52
CA ALA A 101 53.66 -19.64 -21.24
C ALA A 101 55.01 -20.08 -20.66
N SER A 102 55.00 -21.03 -19.73
CA SER A 102 56.22 -21.73 -19.31
C SER A 102 56.44 -22.92 -20.23
N GLY A 103 57.23 -22.70 -21.27
CA GLY A 103 57.82 -23.78 -22.06
C GLY A 103 58.78 -24.60 -21.20
N ALA A 104 58.64 -25.92 -21.28
CA ALA A 104 59.72 -26.86 -21.02
C ALA A 104 59.71 -27.88 -22.15
N GLU A 105 60.78 -27.82 -22.94
CA GLU A 105 61.03 -28.60 -24.14
C GLU A 105 61.33 -30.08 -23.81
N GLY A 106 61.00 -30.95 -24.77
CA GLY A 106 61.91 -32.02 -25.18
C GLY A 106 61.54 -33.45 -24.79
N GLY A 107 61.28 -34.29 -25.80
CA GLY A 107 61.48 -35.74 -25.65
C GLY A 107 60.68 -36.65 -26.58
N VAL A 108 61.01 -36.66 -27.88
CA VAL A 108 60.51 -37.63 -28.87
C VAL A 108 61.17 -39.00 -28.71
N LYS A 109 60.37 -40.08 -28.84
CA LYS A 109 60.61 -41.43 -29.45
C LYS A 109 59.79 -42.46 -28.67
N GLY A 110 59.12 -43.44 -29.27
CA GLY A 110 59.01 -43.95 -30.64
C GLY A 110 58.19 -45.24 -30.57
#